data_AF-A0A4Y9NEQ9-F1
#
_entry.id   AF-A0A4Y9NEQ9-F1
#
_cell.length_a   1.000
_cell.length_b   1.000
_cell.length_c   1.000
_cell.angle_alpha   90.00
_cell.angle_beta   90.00
_cell.angle_gamma   90.00
#
_symmetry.space_group_name_H-M   'P 1'
#
loop_
_entity.id
_entity.type
_entity.pdbx_description
1 polymer ?
#
loop_
_entity_poly.entity_id
_entity_poly.type
_entity_poly.pdbx_seq_one_letter_code
_entity_poly.pdbx_strand_id
1 'polypeptide(L)'
;ITTNHVAATRAAKSEVRRSRLTADEYLKIYQAAESSPCWLRLAMELAVVTGQRVGDLCEMKWSDIVDGYLYVEQSKTGVKIAIPTALHIDALGISMKETLDKCKEILGGETIIASTRREPLSSGTVSRYFMRARKASGLSFEGDPPTFHELRSLSARLYEKQISDKFAQHLLGHKSDTMASQYRDDRGREWDKIEIK
;
A
#
# COMPACT_ATOMS: atom_id res chain seq x y z
N ILE A 1 32.59 15.77 28.99
CA ILE A 1 31.32 15.14 29.45
C ILE A 1 31.61 13.65 29.59
N THR A 2 31.65 13.13 30.82
CA THR A 2 32.21 11.79 31.10
C THR A 2 31.15 10.71 31.26
N THR A 3 29.85 11.07 31.31
CA THR A 3 28.75 10.10 31.50
C THR A 3 27.45 10.58 30.83
N ASN A 4 26.76 9.69 30.12
CA ASN A 4 25.43 9.95 29.57
C ASN A 4 24.33 9.50 30.55
N HIS A 5 23.70 10.46 31.23
CA HIS A 5 22.66 10.19 32.23
C HIS A 5 21.36 9.62 31.64
N VAL A 6 21.12 9.77 30.33
CA VAL A 6 19.94 9.20 29.67
C VAL A 6 20.00 7.67 29.62
N ALA A 7 21.21 7.08 29.62
CA ALA A 7 21.39 5.62 29.63
C ALA A 7 20.82 4.94 30.88
N ALA A 8 20.61 5.67 31.98
CA ALA A 8 19.98 5.18 33.19
C ALA A 8 18.44 5.07 33.06
N THR A 9 17.84 5.74 32.07
CA THR A 9 16.41 5.66 31.80
C THR A 9 16.07 4.44 30.95
N ARG A 10 14.84 3.93 31.07
CA ARG A 10 14.33 2.84 30.22
C ARG A 10 13.46 3.41 29.13
N ALA A 11 13.71 3.03 27.88
CA ALA A 11 12.80 3.32 26.79
C ALA A 11 11.45 2.65 27.05
N ALA A 12 10.37 3.42 26.94
CA ALA A 12 9.02 2.88 27.06
C ALA A 12 8.77 1.86 25.94
N LYS A 13 8.24 0.69 26.30
CA LYS A 13 7.77 -0.28 25.30
C LYS A 13 6.49 0.26 24.68
N SER A 14 6.44 0.34 23.35
CA SER A 14 5.26 0.76 22.61
C SER A 14 4.66 -0.43 21.87
N GLU A 15 3.36 -0.64 22.07
CA GLU A 15 2.57 -1.55 21.26
C GLU A 15 1.94 -0.78 20.10
N VAL A 16 1.89 -1.42 18.94
CA VAL A 16 1.34 -0.79 17.74
C VAL A 16 -0.19 -0.80 17.82
N ARG A 17 -0.78 0.39 17.95
CA ARG A 17 -2.24 0.56 18.09
C ARG A 17 -3.02 0.51 16.78
N ARG A 18 -2.33 0.65 15.65
CA ARG A 18 -2.97 0.70 14.33
C ARG A 18 -3.42 -0.68 13.89
N SER A 19 -4.72 -0.79 13.66
CA SER A 19 -5.37 -1.98 13.13
C SER A 19 -4.95 -2.26 11.67
N ARG A 20 -4.89 -3.54 11.28
CA ARG A 20 -4.72 -3.95 9.87
C ARG A 20 -6.00 -3.72 9.07
N LEU A 21 -5.90 -3.81 7.75
CA LEU A 21 -7.06 -3.70 6.85
C LEU A 21 -7.33 -5.06 6.21
N THR A 22 -8.55 -5.59 6.29
CA THR A 22 -8.92 -6.82 5.58
C THR A 22 -9.35 -6.55 4.13
N ALA A 23 -9.44 -7.59 3.30
CA ALA A 23 -9.91 -7.47 1.92
C ALA A 23 -11.36 -6.93 1.86
N ASP A 24 -12.25 -7.42 2.73
CA ASP A 24 -13.65 -6.95 2.80
C ASP A 24 -13.74 -5.47 3.20
N GLU A 25 -12.90 -5.04 4.14
CA GLU A 25 -12.84 -3.63 4.53
C GLU A 25 -12.30 -2.76 3.40
N TYR A 26 -11.29 -3.24 2.67
CA TYR A 26 -10.81 -2.57 1.46
C TYR A 26 -11.96 -2.36 0.47
N LEU A 27 -12.76 -3.40 0.17
CA LEU A 27 -13.87 -3.31 -0.78
C LEU A 27 -14.93 -2.30 -0.32
N LYS A 28 -15.29 -2.30 0.97
CA LYS A 28 -16.24 -1.32 1.54
C LYS A 28 -15.72 0.11 1.47
N ILE A 29 -14.44 0.33 1.75
CA ILE A 29 -13.82 1.66 1.64
C ILE A 29 -13.72 2.08 0.16
N TYR A 30 -13.39 1.15 -0.72
CA TYR A 30 -13.29 1.38 -2.16
C TYR A 30 -14.65 1.75 -2.77
N GLN A 31 -15.74 1.14 -2.30
CA GLN A 31 -17.11 1.53 -2.63
C GLN A 31 -17.44 2.93 -2.08
N ALA A 32 -17.15 3.21 -0.81
CA ALA A 32 -17.39 4.54 -0.22
C ALA A 32 -16.58 5.67 -0.89
N ALA A 33 -15.47 5.33 -1.55
CA ALA A 33 -14.66 6.24 -2.34
C ALA A 33 -15.29 6.69 -3.66
N GLU A 34 -16.49 6.19 -4.03
CA GLU A 34 -17.23 6.63 -5.22
C GLU A 34 -17.52 8.14 -5.24
N SER A 35 -17.80 8.73 -4.07
CA SER A 35 -18.00 10.18 -3.91
C SER A 35 -16.70 11.00 -3.84
N SER A 36 -15.54 10.33 -3.88
CA SER A 36 -14.23 10.99 -3.86
C SER A 36 -13.72 11.26 -5.28
N PRO A 37 -12.71 12.13 -5.45
CA PRO A 37 -12.08 12.32 -6.75
C PRO A 37 -11.61 10.99 -7.37
N CYS A 38 -11.75 10.86 -8.69
CA CYS A 38 -11.50 9.62 -9.43
C CYS A 38 -10.12 8.98 -9.16
N TRP A 39 -9.09 9.80 -8.93
CA TRP A 39 -7.75 9.34 -8.61
C TRP A 39 -7.66 8.54 -7.31
N LEU A 40 -8.62 8.67 -6.37
CA LEU A 40 -8.54 7.96 -5.09
C LEU A 40 -8.67 6.45 -5.27
N ARG A 41 -9.68 6.00 -6.03
CA ARG A 41 -9.91 4.57 -6.31
C ARG A 41 -8.72 3.97 -7.08
N LEU A 42 -8.20 4.71 -8.06
CA LEU A 42 -7.02 4.30 -8.83
C LEU A 42 -5.75 4.24 -7.96
N ALA A 43 -5.54 5.21 -7.06
CA ALA A 43 -4.43 5.17 -6.11
C ALA A 43 -4.54 3.99 -5.13
N MET A 44 -5.76 3.64 -4.70
CA MET A 44 -6.01 2.46 -3.85
C MET A 44 -5.66 1.16 -4.58
N GLU A 45 -6.16 0.98 -5.81
CA GLU A 45 -5.84 -0.19 -6.63
C GLU A 45 -4.34 -0.31 -6.87
N LEU A 46 -3.71 0.78 -7.31
CA LEU A 46 -2.29 0.82 -7.63
C LEU A 46 -1.43 0.54 -6.39
N ALA A 47 -1.82 1.04 -5.22
CA ALA A 47 -1.11 0.79 -3.97
C ALA A 47 -1.16 -0.68 -3.55
N VAL A 48 -2.31 -1.35 -3.69
CA VAL A 48 -2.43 -2.78 -3.31
C VAL A 48 -1.73 -3.67 -4.34
N VAL A 49 -1.89 -3.39 -5.64
CA VAL A 49 -1.31 -4.25 -6.67
C VAL A 49 0.21 -4.10 -6.77
N THR A 50 0.77 -2.92 -6.48
CA THR A 50 2.24 -2.72 -6.49
C THR A 50 2.89 -2.91 -5.12
N GLY A 51 2.11 -2.81 -4.04
CA GLY A 51 2.62 -2.85 -2.67
C GLY A 51 3.52 -1.67 -2.31
N GLN A 52 3.61 -0.59 -3.10
CA GLN A 52 4.56 0.51 -2.84
C GLN A 52 4.08 1.51 -1.78
N ARG A 53 5.01 2.31 -1.24
CA ARG A 53 4.65 3.34 -0.25
C ARG A 53 3.96 4.50 -0.97
N VAL A 54 3.06 5.20 -0.27
CA VAL A 54 2.31 6.33 -0.84
C VAL A 54 3.20 7.47 -1.35
N GLY A 55 4.39 7.67 -0.76
CA GLY A 55 5.38 8.62 -1.26
C GLY A 55 5.84 8.22 -2.66
N ASP A 56 6.42 7.03 -2.77
CA ASP A 56 6.89 6.44 -4.03
C ASP A 56 5.75 6.40 -5.09
N LEU A 57 4.53 6.03 -4.68
CA LEU A 57 3.34 5.97 -5.55
C LEU A 57 3.01 7.31 -6.22
N CYS A 58 3.16 8.42 -5.49
CA CYS A 58 2.86 9.76 -6.02
C CYS A 58 3.96 10.30 -6.94
N GLU A 59 5.15 9.69 -6.92
CA GLU A 59 6.32 10.11 -7.69
C GLU A 59 6.50 9.27 -8.97
N MET A 60 5.80 8.14 -9.11
CA MET A 60 5.84 7.29 -10.30
C MET A 60 5.43 8.06 -11.56
N LYS A 61 6.28 8.00 -12.59
CA LYS A 61 6.03 8.61 -13.90
C LYS A 61 5.76 7.55 -14.95
N TRP A 62 5.06 7.95 -16.02
CA TRP A 62 4.90 7.07 -17.19
C TRP A 62 6.23 6.70 -17.84
N SER A 63 7.24 7.56 -17.76
CA SER A 63 8.61 7.29 -18.23
C SER A 63 9.31 6.17 -17.48
N ASP A 64 8.81 5.82 -16.28
CA ASP A 64 9.39 4.75 -15.47
C ASP A 64 8.85 3.38 -15.88
N ILE A 65 7.99 3.31 -16.91
CA ILE A 65 7.49 2.07 -17.48
C ILE A 65 8.23 1.79 -18.79
N VAL A 66 9.02 0.73 -18.82
CA VAL A 66 9.80 0.28 -19.99
C VAL A 66 9.62 -1.23 -20.15
N ASP A 67 9.29 -1.67 -21.37
CA ASP A 67 9.15 -3.08 -21.75
C ASP A 67 8.25 -3.92 -20.82
N GLY A 68 7.14 -3.33 -20.35
CA GLY A 68 6.18 -4.01 -19.49
C GLY A 68 6.61 -4.11 -18.02
N TYR A 69 7.60 -3.34 -17.59
CA TYR A 69 8.02 -3.22 -16.20
C TYR A 69 7.95 -1.78 -15.71
N LEU A 70 7.37 -1.59 -14.52
CA LEU A 70 7.40 -0.34 -13.77
C LEU A 70 8.64 -0.32 -12.86
N TYR A 71 9.56 0.59 -13.14
CA TYR A 71 10.78 0.79 -12.36
C TYR A 71 10.50 1.71 -11.17
N VAL A 72 10.92 1.29 -9.98
CA VAL A 72 10.70 2.03 -8.74
C VAL A 72 12.01 2.09 -7.95
N GLU A 73 12.46 3.30 -7.64
CA GLU A 73 13.48 3.56 -6.62
C GLU A 73 12.77 4.09 -5.37
N GLN A 74 12.77 3.29 -4.29
CA GLN A 74 12.05 3.64 -3.07
C GLN A 74 12.74 4.78 -2.32
N SER A 75 12.10 5.94 -2.22
CA SER A 75 12.67 7.17 -1.64
C SER A 75 13.10 6.98 -0.18
N LYS A 76 12.45 6.09 0.57
CA LYS A 76 12.80 5.81 1.98
C LYS A 76 14.08 4.98 2.15
N THR A 77 14.38 4.07 1.22
CA THR A 77 15.38 3.01 1.43
C THR A 77 16.42 2.89 0.32
N GLY A 78 16.22 3.57 -0.81
CA GLY A 78 17.05 3.46 -2.01
C GLY A 78 16.96 2.10 -2.72
N VAL A 79 15.98 1.25 -2.35
CA VAL A 79 15.79 -0.05 -2.99
C VAL A 79 15.24 0.15 -4.39
N LYS A 80 15.86 -0.51 -5.37
CA LYS A 80 15.45 -0.49 -6.79
C LYS A 80 14.81 -1.81 -7.17
N ILE A 81 13.61 -1.74 -7.73
CA ILE A 81 12.84 -2.90 -8.19
C ILE A 81 12.17 -2.57 -9.53
N ALA A 82 11.98 -3.61 -10.34
CA ALA A 82 11.19 -3.55 -11.57
C ALA A 82 9.98 -4.45 -11.40
N ILE A 83 8.78 -3.87 -11.44
CA ILE A 83 7.51 -4.54 -11.16
C ILE A 83 6.84 -4.87 -12.50
N PRO A 84 6.58 -6.14 -12.85
CA PRO A 84 5.92 -6.45 -14.12
C PRO A 84 4.50 -5.90 -14.14
N THR A 85 4.07 -5.25 -15.23
CA THR A 85 2.71 -4.69 -15.35
C THR A 85 1.63 -5.77 -15.44
N ALA A 86 2.00 -7.04 -15.52
CA ALA A 86 1.12 -8.20 -15.60
C ALA A 86 0.60 -8.68 -14.23
N LEU A 87 0.96 -8.03 -13.12
CA LEU A 87 0.47 -8.42 -11.81
C LEU A 87 -1.05 -8.27 -11.69
N HIS A 88 -1.64 -9.15 -10.88
CA HIS A 88 -3.05 -9.12 -10.51
C HIS A 88 -3.23 -9.56 -9.05
N ILE A 89 -4.30 -9.10 -8.41
CA ILE A 89 -4.76 -9.53 -7.08
C ILE A 89 -6.14 -10.16 -7.25
N ASP A 90 -6.20 -11.49 -7.20
CA ASP A 90 -7.41 -12.27 -7.47
C ASP A 90 -8.50 -12.01 -6.43
N ALA A 91 -8.10 -11.96 -5.16
CA ALA A 91 -9.00 -11.74 -4.02
C ALA A 91 -9.76 -10.40 -4.09
N LEU A 92 -9.27 -9.43 -4.87
CA LEU A 92 -9.90 -8.11 -5.05
C LEU A 92 -10.33 -7.85 -6.50
N GLY A 93 -10.06 -8.78 -7.44
CA GLY A 93 -10.31 -8.59 -8.86
C GLY A 93 -9.58 -7.40 -9.47
N ILE A 94 -8.31 -7.17 -9.08
CA ILE A 94 -7.52 -6.02 -9.57
C ILE A 94 -6.45 -6.51 -10.55
N SER A 95 -6.41 -5.95 -11.76
CA SER A 95 -5.33 -6.13 -12.73
C SER A 95 -4.48 -4.86 -12.79
N MET A 96 -3.16 -4.98 -12.61
CA MET A 96 -2.24 -3.84 -12.67
C MET A 96 -2.29 -3.14 -14.03
N LYS A 97 -2.34 -3.92 -15.12
CA LYS A 97 -2.39 -3.38 -16.47
C LYS A 97 -3.67 -2.56 -16.70
N GLU A 98 -4.82 -3.09 -16.31
CA GLU A 98 -6.10 -2.38 -16.43
C GLU A 98 -6.15 -1.12 -15.55
N THR A 99 -5.62 -1.20 -14.33
CA THR A 99 -5.51 -0.02 -13.44
C THR A 99 -4.61 1.05 -14.06
N LEU A 100 -3.47 0.68 -14.65
CA LEU A 100 -2.59 1.62 -15.35
C LEU A 100 -3.27 2.24 -16.56
N ASP A 101 -3.97 1.46 -17.37
CA ASP A 101 -4.66 1.98 -18.55
C ASP A 101 -5.77 2.97 -18.15
N LYS A 102 -6.55 2.66 -17.10
CA LYS A 102 -7.51 3.61 -16.49
C LYS A 102 -6.84 4.88 -15.97
N CYS A 103 -5.67 4.77 -15.32
CA CYS A 103 -4.90 5.95 -14.89
C CYS A 103 -4.50 6.82 -16.09
N LYS A 104 -4.07 6.20 -17.19
CA LYS A 104 -3.63 6.90 -18.39
C LYS A 104 -4.78 7.69 -19.02
N GLU A 105 -5.94 7.06 -19.15
CA GLU A 105 -7.13 7.65 -19.79
C GLU A 105 -7.80 8.71 -18.91
N ILE A 106 -8.05 8.40 -17.63
CA ILE A 106 -8.87 9.22 -16.74
C ILE A 106 -8.06 10.36 -16.10
N LEU A 107 -6.79 10.13 -15.75
CA LEU A 107 -5.97 11.10 -15.00
C LEU A 107 -5.06 11.92 -15.92
N GLY A 108 -4.37 11.27 -16.86
CA GLY A 108 -3.68 11.93 -17.98
C GLY A 108 -2.54 12.92 -17.63
N GLY A 109 -1.87 12.76 -16.49
CA GLY A 109 -0.71 13.57 -16.08
C GLY A 109 0.65 12.96 -16.42
N GLU A 110 1.75 13.66 -16.10
CA GLU A 110 3.13 13.13 -16.18
C GLU A 110 3.33 11.98 -15.19
N THR A 111 2.82 12.14 -13.96
CA THR A 111 2.76 11.09 -12.96
C THR A 111 1.60 10.14 -13.24
N ILE A 112 1.78 8.86 -12.90
CA ILE A 112 0.75 7.82 -13.08
C ILE A 112 -0.51 8.18 -12.27
N ILE A 113 -0.31 8.58 -11.01
CA ILE A 113 -1.35 9.16 -10.17
C ILE A 113 -1.26 10.68 -10.28
N ALA A 114 -2.32 11.29 -10.81
CA ALA A 114 -2.42 12.73 -10.99
C ALA A 114 -3.75 13.28 -10.46
N SER A 115 -3.74 14.56 -10.13
CA SER A 115 -4.93 15.32 -9.74
C SER A 115 -5.87 15.52 -10.93
N THR A 116 -7.08 16.04 -10.67
CA THR A 116 -8.03 16.41 -11.73
C THR A 116 -7.53 17.52 -12.65
N ARG A 117 -6.43 18.20 -12.29
CA ARG A 117 -5.75 19.20 -13.11
C ARG A 117 -4.52 18.64 -13.84
N ARG A 118 -4.34 17.31 -13.81
CA ARG A 118 -3.20 16.58 -14.40
C ARG A 118 -1.84 16.83 -13.74
N GLU A 119 -1.86 17.46 -12.56
CA GLU A 119 -0.68 17.75 -11.75
C GLU A 119 -0.40 16.64 -10.72
N PRO A 120 0.87 16.43 -10.30
CA PRO A 120 1.23 15.50 -9.23
C PRO A 120 0.46 15.77 -7.93
N LEU A 121 0.15 14.70 -7.20
CA LEU A 121 -0.49 14.79 -5.88
C LEU A 121 0.55 14.68 -4.76
N SER A 122 0.31 15.38 -3.65
CA SER A 122 1.07 15.12 -2.43
C SER A 122 0.59 13.85 -1.75
N SER A 123 1.52 13.04 -1.23
CA SER A 123 1.22 11.81 -0.50
C SER A 123 0.28 12.02 0.69
N GLY A 124 0.40 13.16 1.37
CA GLY A 124 -0.52 13.57 2.44
C GLY A 124 -1.96 13.79 1.96
N THR A 125 -2.16 14.27 0.73
CA THR A 125 -3.49 14.43 0.15
C THR A 125 -4.13 13.08 -0.13
N VAL A 126 -3.38 12.15 -0.73
CA VAL A 126 -3.85 10.77 -0.98
C VAL A 126 -4.27 10.09 0.32
N SER A 127 -3.40 10.14 1.35
CA SER A 127 -3.73 9.59 2.67
C SER A 127 -4.94 10.26 3.33
N ARG A 128 -5.12 11.57 3.14
CA ARG A 128 -6.26 12.32 3.71
C ARG A 128 -7.58 11.92 3.07
N TYR A 129 -7.62 11.75 1.75
CA TYR A 129 -8.83 11.34 1.05
C TYR A 129 -9.20 9.88 1.32
N PHE A 130 -8.21 8.99 1.46
CA PHE A 130 -8.48 7.64 1.95
C PHE A 130 -9.09 7.64 3.35
N MET A 131 -8.58 8.47 4.26
CA MET A 131 -9.16 8.62 5.60
C MET A 131 -10.63 9.09 5.53
N ARG A 132 -10.96 10.01 4.60
CA ARG A 132 -12.35 10.45 4.37
C ARG A 132 -13.23 9.31 3.86
N ALA A 133 -12.79 8.56 2.86
CA ALA A 133 -13.51 7.39 2.35
C ALA A 133 -13.70 6.32 3.43
N ARG A 134 -12.68 6.07 4.25
CA ARG A 134 -12.79 5.18 5.40
C ARG A 134 -13.85 5.65 6.39
N LYS A 135 -13.87 6.94 6.75
CA LYS A 135 -14.93 7.49 7.61
C LYS A 135 -16.31 7.34 6.98
N ALA A 136 -16.43 7.60 5.68
CA ALA A 136 -17.68 7.47 4.94
C ALA A 136 -18.18 6.01 4.85
N SER A 137 -17.29 5.02 4.91
CA SER A 137 -17.67 3.59 4.92
C SER A 137 -18.41 3.15 6.20
N GLY A 138 -18.37 3.94 7.27
CA GLY A 138 -19.03 3.61 8.54
C GLY A 138 -18.43 2.42 9.30
N LEU A 139 -17.26 1.94 8.89
CA LEU A 139 -16.58 0.83 9.55
C LEU A 139 -16.04 1.20 10.94
N SER A 140 -16.17 0.27 11.87
CA SER A 140 -15.61 0.33 13.22
C SER A 140 -14.39 -0.57 13.33
N PHE A 141 -13.39 -0.13 14.08
CA PHE A 141 -12.13 -0.85 14.28
C PHE A 141 -11.77 -0.83 15.76
N GLU A 142 -11.11 -1.89 16.22
CA GLU A 142 -10.44 -1.88 17.52
C GLU A 142 -9.14 -1.07 17.41
N GLY A 143 -8.90 -0.18 18.38
CA GLY A 143 -7.73 0.68 18.41
C GLY A 143 -7.76 1.79 17.35
N ASP A 144 -6.59 2.14 16.80
CA ASP A 144 -6.46 3.19 15.80
C ASP A 144 -6.86 2.64 14.41
N PRO A 145 -7.78 3.31 13.69
CA PRO A 145 -8.25 2.81 12.40
C PRO A 145 -7.16 2.69 11.33
N PRO A 146 -7.29 1.74 10.37
CA PRO A 146 -6.33 1.56 9.29
C PRO A 146 -6.13 2.83 8.45
N THR A 147 -4.92 3.06 7.98
CA THR A 147 -4.56 4.22 7.13
C THR A 147 -4.21 3.74 5.72
N PHE A 148 -3.94 4.66 4.80
CA PHE A 148 -3.51 4.29 3.44
C PHE A 148 -2.29 3.38 3.44
N HIS A 149 -1.37 3.53 4.42
CA HIS A 149 -0.20 2.66 4.53
C HIS A 149 -0.56 1.18 4.81
N GLU A 150 -1.75 0.90 5.34
CA GLU A 150 -2.20 -0.49 5.56
C GLU A 150 -2.53 -1.22 4.26
N LEU A 151 -2.72 -0.51 3.14
CA LEU A 151 -2.83 -1.11 1.80
C LEU A 151 -1.57 -1.89 1.43
N ARG A 152 -0.39 -1.45 1.91
CA ARG A 152 0.87 -2.15 1.69
C ARG A 152 0.99 -3.45 2.50
N SER A 153 0.45 -3.49 3.72
CA SER A 153 0.36 -4.75 4.48
C SER A 153 -0.67 -5.69 3.87
N LEU A 154 -1.83 -5.17 3.44
CA LEU A 154 -2.83 -5.95 2.71
C LEU A 154 -2.25 -6.56 1.44
N SER A 155 -1.54 -5.77 0.62
CA SER A 155 -0.81 -6.23 -0.56
C SER A 155 0.09 -7.43 -0.24
N ALA A 156 0.96 -7.31 0.76
CA ALA A 156 1.89 -8.38 1.12
C ALA A 156 1.17 -9.67 1.54
N ARG A 157 0.12 -9.57 2.37
CA ARG A 157 -0.64 -10.74 2.84
C ARG A 157 -1.43 -11.42 1.72
N LEU A 158 -2.00 -10.65 0.79
CA LEU A 158 -2.70 -11.21 -0.36
C LEU A 158 -1.72 -11.91 -1.32
N TYR A 159 -0.60 -11.27 -1.64
CA TYR A 159 0.42 -11.88 -2.51
C TYR A 159 1.14 -13.07 -1.88
N GLU A 160 1.29 -13.10 -0.56
CA GLU A 160 1.80 -14.27 0.15
C GLU A 160 0.94 -15.51 -0.11
N LYS A 161 -0.39 -15.35 0.00
CA LYS A 161 -1.33 -16.45 -0.21
C LYS A 161 -1.45 -16.83 -1.68
N GLN A 162 -1.51 -15.85 -2.57
CA GLN A 162 -1.70 -16.03 -4.01
C GLN A 162 -0.44 -16.54 -4.73
N ILE A 163 0.75 -16.04 -4.38
CA ILE A 163 2.00 -16.33 -5.09
C ILE A 163 3.01 -17.00 -4.15
N SER A 164 3.64 -16.23 -3.25
CA SER A 164 4.58 -16.74 -2.25
C SER A 164 5.01 -15.65 -1.27
N ASP A 165 5.53 -16.06 -0.13
CA ASP A 165 6.21 -15.20 0.85
C ASP A 165 7.40 -14.44 0.23
N LYS A 166 8.22 -15.12 -0.58
CA LYS A 166 9.38 -14.53 -1.25
C LYS A 166 8.99 -13.51 -2.30
N PHE A 167 7.92 -13.75 -3.06
CA PHE A 167 7.38 -12.76 -3.98
C PHE A 167 6.94 -11.49 -3.23
N ALA A 168 6.14 -11.64 -2.18
CA ALA A 168 5.67 -10.50 -1.38
C ALA A 168 6.85 -9.71 -0.76
N GLN A 169 7.87 -10.42 -0.26
CA GLN A 169 9.09 -9.82 0.28
C GLN A 169 9.85 -8.99 -0.76
N HIS A 170 10.07 -9.55 -1.96
CA HIS A 170 10.76 -8.87 -3.06
C HIS A 170 9.97 -7.66 -3.58
N LEU A 171 8.66 -7.80 -3.78
CA LEU A 171 7.78 -6.71 -4.24
C LEU A 171 7.83 -5.51 -3.29
N LEU A 172 7.85 -5.76 -1.98
CA LEU A 172 7.98 -4.69 -0.99
C LEU A 172 9.42 -4.15 -0.88
N GLY A 173 10.43 -4.82 -1.44
CA GLY A 173 11.82 -4.40 -1.32
C GLY A 173 12.38 -4.58 0.09
N HIS A 174 11.88 -5.58 0.84
CA HIS A 174 12.36 -5.87 2.18
C HIS A 174 13.56 -6.81 2.13
N LYS A 175 14.76 -6.29 2.45
CA LYS A 175 15.99 -7.08 2.51
C LYS A 175 16.00 -8.11 3.64
N SER A 176 15.32 -7.84 4.76
CA SER A 176 15.31 -8.72 5.93
C SER A 176 13.96 -9.41 6.13
N ASP A 177 14.04 -10.68 6.52
CA ASP A 177 12.86 -11.50 6.82
C ASP A 177 12.08 -10.93 8.02
N THR A 178 12.76 -10.29 8.98
CA THR A 178 12.11 -9.61 10.12
C THR A 178 11.13 -8.53 9.69
N MET A 179 11.46 -7.75 8.64
CA MET A 179 10.53 -6.75 8.12
C MET A 179 9.44 -7.39 7.27
N ALA A 180 9.76 -8.46 6.53
CA ALA A 180 8.76 -9.20 5.77
C ALA A 180 7.69 -9.82 6.68
N SER A 181 8.09 -10.52 7.75
CA SER A 181 7.17 -11.14 8.70
C SER A 181 6.27 -10.12 9.39
N GLN A 182 6.79 -8.94 9.75
CA GLN A 182 5.97 -7.86 10.33
C GLN A 182 4.86 -7.36 9.41
N TYR A 183 5.03 -7.39 8.09
CA TYR A 183 4.00 -6.96 7.14
C TYR A 183 2.97 -8.05 6.84
N ARG A 184 3.37 -9.32 7.02
CA ARG A 184 2.51 -10.50 6.93
C ARG A 184 1.65 -10.71 8.17
N ASP A 185 2.10 -10.22 9.32
CA ASP A 185 1.33 -10.20 10.57
C ASP A 185 0.03 -9.38 10.43
N ASP A 186 -1.09 -10.07 10.58
CA ASP A 186 -2.46 -9.57 10.53
C ASP A 186 -2.89 -8.89 11.85
N ARG A 187 -2.09 -9.06 12.92
CA ARG A 187 -2.31 -8.53 14.27
C ARG A 187 -3.64 -8.97 14.89
N GLY A 188 -4.00 -10.24 14.69
CA GLY A 188 -5.19 -10.85 15.28
C GLY A 188 -6.51 -10.38 14.64
N ARG A 189 -6.45 -9.89 13.41
CA ARG A 189 -7.64 -9.44 12.66
C ARG A 189 -8.36 -10.58 11.96
N GLU A 190 -7.64 -11.64 11.61
CA GLU A 190 -8.11 -12.76 10.81
C GLU A 190 -7.60 -14.07 11.41
N TRP A 191 -8.34 -15.16 11.22
CA TRP A 191 -7.84 -16.50 11.52
C TRP A 191 -7.11 -17.04 10.30
N ASP A 192 -5.84 -17.38 10.43
CA ASP A 192 -5.08 -17.94 9.31
C ASP A 192 -5.47 -19.41 9.07
N LYS A 193 -6.23 -19.64 8.00
CA LYS A 193 -6.64 -20.98 7.58
C LYS A 193 -5.45 -21.67 6.92
N ILE A 194 -4.99 -22.76 7.53
CA ILE A 194 -3.88 -23.57 6.99
C ILE A 194 -4.38 -24.35 5.77
N GLU A 195 -3.77 -24.11 4.62
CA GLU A 195 -4.05 -24.80 3.35
C GLU A 195 -3.09 -25.96 3.13
N ILE A 196 -3.56 -27.04 2.50
CA ILE A 196 -2.70 -28.13 2.01
C ILE A 196 -2.28 -27.73 0.59
N LYS A 197 -1.08 -27.14 0.46
CA LYS A 197 -0.49 -26.70 -0.81
C LYS A 197 0.42 -27.76 -1.41
#